data_AF-A0A7J3MSI7-F1
#
_entry.id   AF-A0A7J3MSI7-F1
#
_cell.length_a   1.000
_cell.length_b   1.000
_cell.length_c   1.000
_cell.angle_alpha   90.00
_cell.angle_beta   90.00
_cell.angle_gamma   90.00
#
_symmetry.space_group_name_H-M   'P 1'
#
loop_
_entity.id
_entity.type
_entity.pdbx_description
1 polymer ?
#
loop_
_entity_poly.entity_id
_entity_poly.type
_entity_poly.pdbx_seq_one_letter_code
_entity_poly.pdbx_strand_id
1 'polypeptide(L)'
;MFILRHFLKIIELVQEVVSEVFQNAFVLYAIFCLLAPIIFYLLSVILAPNRPKKVKRMPFESGQTPIPYRVNPYPIEYFPYVIVYVAYALLALIAFLTSISLMESAETLFTGILILSIVTLVTIYLSIYMRSLVQKLEIGGREK
;
A
#
# COMPACT_ATOMS: atom_id res chain seq x y z
N MET A 1 18.47 5.17 47.57
CA MET A 1 18.41 3.72 47.25
C MET A 1 17.16 3.32 46.43
N PHE A 2 16.04 4.06 46.51
CA PHE A 2 14.79 3.73 45.79
C PHE A 2 14.87 3.95 44.27
N ILE A 3 15.48 5.05 43.83
CA ILE A 3 15.61 5.43 42.40
C ILE A 3 16.44 4.41 41.61
N LEU A 4 17.54 3.91 42.20
CA LEU A 4 18.43 2.93 41.56
C LEU A 4 17.72 1.59 41.31
N ARG A 5 16.82 1.19 42.22
CA ARG A 5 16.05 -0.05 42.11
C ARG A 5 14.97 0.02 41.03
N HIS A 6 14.37 1.19 40.80
CA HIS A 6 13.48 1.41 39.67
C HIS A 6 14.24 1.44 38.34
N PHE A 7 15.42 2.05 38.33
CA PHE A 7 16.25 2.08 37.13
C PHE A 7 16.70 0.68 36.70
N LEU A 8 17.10 -0.19 37.63
CA LEU A 8 17.43 -1.59 37.33
C LEU A 8 16.23 -2.38 36.79
N LYS A 9 15.03 -2.20 37.38
CA LYS A 9 13.81 -2.83 36.87
C LYS A 9 13.46 -2.41 35.45
N ILE A 10 13.69 -1.14 35.08
CA ILE A 10 13.47 -0.66 33.72
C ILE A 10 14.44 -1.33 32.75
N ILE A 11 15.71 -1.50 33.13
CA ILE A 11 16.70 -2.18 32.29
C ILE A 11 16.35 -3.65 32.08
N GLU A 12 15.96 -4.37 33.15
CA GLU A 12 15.52 -5.76 33.07
C GLU A 12 14.30 -5.91 32.15
N LEU A 13 13.30 -5.03 32.30
CA LEU A 13 12.12 -5.00 31.45
C LEU A 13 12.47 -4.74 29.98
N VAL A 14 13.38 -3.80 29.72
CA VAL A 14 13.84 -3.52 28.35
C VAL A 14 14.56 -4.74 27.76
N GLN A 15 15.40 -5.43 28.53
CA GLN A 15 16.08 -6.63 28.06
C GLN A 15 15.12 -7.78 27.76
N GLU A 16 14.11 -7.97 28.59
CA GLU A 16 13.08 -8.99 28.38
C GLU A 16 12.30 -8.74 27.08
N VAL A 17 11.79 -7.52 26.90
CA VAL A 17 11.07 -7.11 25.67
C VAL A 17 11.95 -7.23 24.43
N VAL A 18 13.22 -6.81 24.52
CA VAL A 18 14.17 -6.94 23.41
C VAL A 18 14.38 -8.42 23.07
N SER A 19 14.57 -9.29 24.07
CA SER A 19 14.78 -10.71 23.83
C SER A 19 13.58 -11.38 23.15
N GLU A 20 12.36 -11.02 23.54
CA GLU A 20 11.13 -11.52 22.94
C GLU A 20 10.99 -11.07 21.48
N VAL A 21 11.30 -9.80 21.21
CA VAL A 21 11.33 -9.23 19.85
C VAL A 21 12.34 -9.96 18.96
N PHE A 22 13.53 -10.26 19.47
CA PHE A 22 14.58 -10.98 18.71
C PHE A 22 14.26 -12.48 18.51
N GLN A 23 13.41 -13.08 19.33
CA GLN A 23 12.96 -14.47 19.12
C GLN A 23 11.78 -14.56 18.14
N ASN A 24 11.08 -13.44 17.89
CA ASN A 24 9.95 -13.41 16.97
C ASN A 24 10.40 -13.11 15.53
N ALA A 25 10.47 -14.15 14.70
CA ALA A 25 10.88 -14.06 13.30
C ALA A 25 10.03 -13.06 12.47
N PHE A 26 8.74 -12.91 12.77
CA PHE A 26 7.86 -11.96 12.07
C PHE A 26 8.24 -10.51 12.39
N VAL A 27 8.51 -10.21 13.66
CA VAL A 27 8.91 -8.87 14.10
C VAL A 27 10.26 -8.51 13.51
N LEU A 28 11.22 -9.43 13.53
CA LEU A 28 12.52 -9.24 12.87
C LEU A 28 12.36 -8.95 11.37
N TYR A 29 11.55 -9.73 10.67
CA TYR A 29 11.30 -9.51 9.24
C TYR A 29 10.72 -8.10 8.98
N ALA A 30 9.72 -7.68 9.77
CA ALA A 30 9.13 -6.35 9.65
C ALA A 30 10.17 -5.23 9.89
N ILE A 31 11.02 -5.38 10.91
CA ILE A 31 12.11 -4.45 11.21
C ILE A 31 13.07 -4.37 10.03
N PHE A 32 13.49 -5.50 9.46
CA PHE A 32 14.37 -5.53 8.30
C PHE A 32 13.76 -4.85 7.08
N CYS A 33 12.48 -5.09 6.78
CA CYS A 33 11.80 -4.44 5.66
C CYS A 33 11.72 -2.92 5.82
N LEU A 34 11.56 -2.42 7.04
CA LEU A 34 11.51 -0.98 7.31
C LEU A 34 12.90 -0.33 7.30
N LEU A 35 13.91 -1.01 7.87
CA LEU A 35 15.26 -0.45 8.01
C LEU A 35 16.10 -0.59 6.74
N ALA A 36 15.94 -1.66 5.97
CA ALA A 36 16.79 -1.91 4.81
C ALA A 36 16.77 -0.77 3.77
N PRO A 37 15.62 -0.19 3.36
CA PRO A 37 15.60 0.94 2.43
C PRO A 37 16.34 2.16 2.96
N ILE A 38 16.22 2.43 4.27
CA ILE A 38 16.90 3.55 4.93
C ILE A 38 18.41 3.33 4.92
N ILE A 39 18.86 2.12 5.29
CA ILE A 39 20.28 1.76 5.28
C ILE A 39 20.84 1.88 3.86
N PHE A 40 20.16 1.32 2.84
CA PHE A 40 20.63 1.42 1.46
C PHE A 40 20.62 2.85 0.92
N TYR A 41 19.65 3.67 1.30
CA TYR A 41 19.65 5.09 0.98
C TYR A 41 20.87 5.80 1.60
N LEU A 42 21.15 5.58 2.89
CA LEU A 42 22.29 6.18 3.57
C LEU A 42 23.62 5.71 2.97
N LEU A 43 23.76 4.41 2.69
CA LEU A 43 24.92 3.86 1.99
C LEU A 43 25.10 4.50 0.61
N SER A 44 24.02 4.69 -0.15
CA SER A 44 24.06 5.38 -1.44
C SER A 44 24.54 6.82 -1.29
N VAL A 45 24.04 7.56 -0.30
CA VAL A 45 24.48 8.95 -0.04
C VAL A 45 25.96 9.02 0.34
N ILE A 46 26.46 8.06 1.10
CA ILE A 46 27.87 8.01 1.55
C ILE A 46 28.81 7.60 0.41
N LEU A 47 28.43 6.58 -0.37
CA LEU A 47 29.30 6.00 -1.41
C LEU A 47 29.22 6.74 -2.75
N ALA A 48 28.11 7.40 -3.05
CA ALA A 48 27.91 8.04 -4.36
C ALA A 48 28.74 9.33 -4.52
N PRO A 49 29.29 9.58 -5.72
CA PRO A 49 30.03 10.81 -5.98
C PRO A 49 29.09 12.03 -5.97
N ASN A 50 29.29 12.93 -5.01
CA ASN A 50 28.52 14.16 -4.90
C ASN A 50 28.94 15.18 -5.99
N ARG A 51 28.13 15.34 -7.03
CA ARG A 51 28.38 16.28 -8.15
C ARG A 51 27.16 17.17 -8.41
N PRO A 52 26.85 18.12 -7.51
CA PRO A 52 25.69 18.99 -7.65
C PRO A 52 25.97 20.00 -8.77
N LYS A 53 25.23 19.89 -9.88
CA LYS A 53 25.23 20.87 -10.96
C LYS A 53 23.81 21.37 -11.16
N LYS A 54 23.64 22.68 -11.43
CA LYS A 54 22.33 23.29 -11.68
C LYS A 54 21.53 22.54 -12.75
N VAL A 55 22.22 22.10 -13.82
CA VAL A 55 21.62 21.32 -14.93
C VAL A 55 21.04 19.98 -14.47
N LYS A 56 21.69 19.29 -13.53
CA LYS A 56 21.23 17.99 -13.00
C LYS A 56 20.02 18.09 -12.06
N ARG A 57 19.65 19.31 -11.68
CA ARG A 57 18.50 19.60 -10.80
C ARG A 57 17.28 20.09 -11.58
N MET A 58 17.41 20.24 -12.89
CA MET A 58 16.29 20.59 -13.75
C MET A 58 15.46 19.33 -14.02
N PRO A 59 14.12 19.42 -14.12
CA PRO A 59 13.30 18.31 -14.57
C PRO A 59 13.78 17.87 -15.96
N PHE A 60 13.71 16.56 -16.20
CA PHE A 60 13.99 16.03 -17.52
C PHE A 60 12.88 16.45 -18.48
N GLU A 61 13.25 17.18 -19.52
CA GLU A 61 12.39 17.54 -20.65
C GLU A 61 12.93 16.88 -21.91
N SER A 62 12.06 16.58 -22.89
CA SER A 62 12.42 15.98 -24.19
C SER A 62 13.19 16.94 -25.12
N GLY A 63 14.12 17.72 -24.59
CA GLY A 63 14.93 18.71 -25.32
C GLY A 63 14.32 20.11 -25.40
N GLN A 64 13.19 20.37 -24.74
CA GLN A 64 12.53 21.67 -24.70
C GLN A 64 12.80 22.40 -23.38
N THR A 65 12.60 23.73 -23.36
CA THR A 65 12.65 24.50 -22.11
C THR A 65 11.45 24.10 -21.25
N PRO A 66 11.62 23.96 -19.91
CA PRO A 66 10.54 23.52 -19.05
C PRO A 66 9.32 24.43 -19.19
N ILE A 67 8.19 23.85 -19.59
CA ILE A 67 6.92 24.56 -19.66
C ILE A 67 6.52 24.87 -18.21
N PRO A 68 6.14 26.12 -17.87
CA PRO A 68 5.73 26.46 -16.51
C PRO A 68 4.60 25.53 -16.08
N TYR A 69 4.74 24.98 -14.87
CA TYR A 69 3.83 23.98 -14.29
C TYR A 69 2.39 24.43 -14.48
N ARG A 70 1.68 23.80 -15.43
CA ARG A 70 0.23 23.87 -15.46
C ARG A 70 -0.24 23.03 -14.28
N VAL A 71 -1.18 23.56 -13.51
CA VAL A 71 -1.93 22.77 -12.53
C VAL A 71 -2.48 21.58 -13.31
N ASN A 72 -1.89 20.39 -13.14
CA ASN A 72 -2.44 19.20 -13.76
C ASN A 72 -3.88 19.12 -13.27
N PRO A 73 -4.91 19.22 -14.13
CA PRO A 73 -6.22 18.81 -13.72
C PRO A 73 -6.05 17.33 -13.41
N TYR A 74 -6.02 16.96 -12.13
CA TYR A 74 -6.02 15.57 -11.73
C TYR A 74 -7.30 15.00 -12.35
N PRO A 75 -7.22 14.17 -13.40
CA PRO A 75 -8.41 13.90 -14.16
C PRO A 75 -9.30 13.05 -13.24
N ILE A 76 -10.50 13.57 -12.97
CA ILE A 76 -11.55 12.90 -12.20
C ILE A 76 -11.80 11.48 -12.75
N GLU A 77 -11.39 11.23 -13.99
CA GLU A 77 -11.31 9.93 -14.67
C GLU A 77 -10.66 8.81 -13.84
N TYR A 78 -9.69 9.08 -12.96
CA TYR A 78 -9.11 8.03 -12.10
C TYR A 78 -9.95 7.70 -10.86
N PHE A 79 -10.84 8.59 -10.45
CA PHE A 79 -11.63 8.45 -9.23
C PHE A 79 -12.59 7.24 -9.26
N PRO A 80 -13.32 6.96 -10.37
CA PRO A 80 -14.10 5.73 -10.48
C PRO A 80 -13.26 4.47 -10.24
N TYR A 81 -12.05 4.37 -10.81
CA TYR A 81 -11.20 3.19 -10.62
C TYR A 81 -10.85 2.93 -9.16
N VAL A 82 -10.65 3.98 -8.35
CA VAL A 82 -10.38 3.84 -6.91
C VAL A 82 -11.62 3.31 -6.18
N ILE A 83 -12.82 3.81 -6.51
CA ILE A 83 -14.07 3.32 -5.92
C ILE A 83 -14.26 1.83 -6.24
N VAL A 84 -14.06 1.45 -7.50
CA VAL A 84 -14.12 0.06 -7.95
C VAL A 84 -13.13 -0.81 -7.19
N TYR A 85 -11.88 -0.36 -7.11
CA TYR A 85 -10.82 -1.08 -6.40
C TYR A 85 -11.19 -1.35 -4.95
N VAL A 86 -11.69 -0.34 -4.22
CA VAL A 86 -12.11 -0.48 -2.83
C VAL A 86 -13.28 -1.46 -2.69
N ALA A 87 -14.29 -1.37 -3.58
CA ALA A 87 -15.43 -2.28 -3.56
C ALA A 87 -15.01 -3.75 -3.76
N TYR A 88 -14.13 -4.01 -4.73
CA TYR A 88 -13.60 -5.35 -4.97
C TYR A 88 -12.71 -5.86 -3.83
N ALA A 89 -11.93 -4.98 -3.20
CA ALA A 89 -11.11 -5.35 -2.03
C ALA A 89 -11.99 -5.84 -0.87
N LEU A 90 -13.13 -5.19 -0.61
CA LEU A 90 -14.09 -5.63 0.41
C LEU A 90 -14.74 -6.97 0.05
N LEU A 91 -15.15 -7.16 -1.21
CA LEU A 91 -15.71 -8.44 -1.67
C LEU A 91 -14.70 -9.59 -1.55
N ALA A 92 -13.45 -9.34 -1.90
CA ALA A 92 -12.37 -10.32 -1.77
C ALA A 92 -12.12 -10.69 -0.30
N LEU A 93 -12.17 -9.72 0.61
CA LEU A 93 -12.04 -9.97 2.05
C LEU A 93 -13.18 -10.86 2.57
N ILE A 94 -14.43 -10.58 2.18
CA ILE A 94 -15.59 -11.41 2.55
C ILE A 94 -15.43 -12.83 2.02
N ALA A 95 -15.03 -12.98 0.74
CA ALA A 95 -14.80 -14.28 0.14
C ALA A 95 -13.68 -15.06 0.87
N PHE A 96 -12.59 -14.39 1.22
CA PHE A 96 -11.48 -14.98 1.95
C PHE A 96 -11.87 -15.46 3.36
N LEU A 97 -12.55 -14.60 4.14
CA LEU A 97 -13.04 -14.98 5.47
C LEU A 97 -14.03 -16.14 5.42
N THR A 98 -14.92 -16.13 4.43
CA THR A 98 -15.87 -17.22 4.19
C THR A 98 -15.13 -18.51 3.84
N SER A 99 -14.09 -18.44 3.00
CA SER A 99 -13.26 -19.60 2.67
C SER A 99 -12.58 -20.21 3.89
N ILE A 100 -12.11 -19.38 4.83
CA ILE A 100 -11.52 -19.87 6.08
C ILE A 100 -12.60 -20.58 6.92
N SER A 101 -13.78 -19.98 7.06
CA SER A 101 -14.89 -20.56 7.85
C SER A 101 -15.40 -21.90 7.28
N LEU A 102 -15.31 -22.10 5.96
CA LEU A 102 -15.63 -23.37 5.31
C LEU A 102 -14.67 -24.51 5.69
N MET A 103 -13.44 -24.20 6.09
CA MET A 103 -12.45 -25.19 6.52
C MET A 103 -12.67 -25.66 7.96
N GLU A 104 -13.40 -24.87 8.77
CA GLU A 104 -13.51 -25.09 10.21
C GLU A 104 -14.64 -26.06 10.59
N SER A 105 -15.77 -26.06 9.87
CA SER A 105 -16.89 -26.94 10.19
C SER A 105 -17.71 -27.36 8.97
N ALA A 106 -18.27 -28.57 9.00
CA ALA A 106 -19.16 -29.05 7.94
C ALA A 106 -20.53 -28.32 7.96
N GLU A 107 -20.94 -27.78 9.10
CA GLU A 107 -22.21 -27.08 9.27
C GLU A 107 -22.20 -25.70 8.58
N THR A 108 -21.03 -25.05 8.49
CA THR A 108 -20.85 -23.77 7.79
C THR A 108 -20.75 -23.91 6.27
N LEU A 109 -20.64 -25.15 5.74
CA LEU A 109 -20.46 -25.41 4.30
C LEU A 109 -21.56 -24.79 3.44
N PHE A 110 -22.82 -25.04 3.80
CA PHE A 110 -23.95 -24.57 2.99
C PHE A 110 -24.02 -23.04 2.96
N THR A 111 -23.92 -22.41 4.14
CA THR A 111 -23.94 -20.95 4.27
C THR A 111 -22.76 -20.30 3.55
N GLY A 112 -21.55 -20.85 3.69
CA GLY A 112 -20.37 -20.27 3.06
C GLY A 112 -20.37 -20.41 1.53
N ILE A 113 -20.82 -21.56 0.99
CA ILE A 113 -20.99 -21.72 -0.48
C ILE A 113 -22.03 -20.74 -1.02
N LEU A 114 -23.12 -20.52 -0.28
CA LEU A 114 -24.15 -19.55 -0.65
C LEU A 114 -23.59 -18.12 -0.69
N ILE A 115 -22.86 -17.71 0.36
CA ILE A 115 -22.21 -16.38 0.41
C ILE A 115 -21.22 -16.22 -0.76
N LEU A 116 -20.37 -17.21 -1.01
CA LEU A 116 -19.40 -17.17 -2.12
C LEU A 116 -20.10 -17.07 -3.49
N SER A 117 -21.22 -17.77 -3.66
CA SER A 117 -22.02 -17.71 -4.89
C SER A 117 -22.59 -16.30 -5.10
N ILE A 118 -23.14 -15.68 -4.06
CA ILE A 118 -23.64 -14.30 -4.12
C ILE A 118 -22.51 -13.32 -4.44
N VAL A 119 -21.38 -13.42 -3.74
CA VAL A 119 -20.21 -12.55 -3.97
C VAL A 119 -19.74 -12.68 -5.42
N THR A 120 -19.68 -13.89 -5.96
CA THR A 120 -19.28 -14.14 -7.35
C THR A 120 -20.25 -13.48 -8.34
N LEU A 121 -21.56 -13.64 -8.14
CA LEU A 121 -22.58 -13.03 -9.00
C LEU A 121 -22.52 -11.50 -8.98
N VAL A 122 -22.38 -10.90 -7.79
CA VAL A 122 -22.22 -9.44 -7.63
C VAL A 122 -20.96 -8.95 -8.34
N THR A 123 -19.86 -9.69 -8.22
CA THR A 123 -18.57 -9.37 -8.85
C THR A 123 -18.66 -9.40 -10.37
N ILE A 124 -19.36 -10.39 -10.94
CA ILE A 124 -19.62 -10.50 -12.38
C ILE A 124 -20.51 -9.34 -12.84
N TYR A 125 -21.59 -9.06 -12.11
CA TYR A 125 -22.50 -7.96 -12.42
C TYR A 125 -21.78 -6.61 -12.46
N LEU A 126 -20.99 -6.30 -11.43
CA LEU A 126 -20.19 -5.09 -11.35
C LEU A 126 -19.18 -4.99 -12.50
N SER A 127 -18.50 -6.09 -12.83
CA SER A 127 -17.52 -6.12 -13.93
C SER A 127 -18.16 -5.80 -15.28
N ILE A 128 -19.39 -6.28 -15.52
CA ILE A 128 -20.13 -6.00 -16.75
C ILE A 128 -20.57 -4.53 -16.78
N TYR A 129 -21.11 -4.03 -15.66
CA TYR A 129 -21.59 -2.65 -15.56
C TYR A 129 -20.45 -1.63 -15.78
N MET A 130 -19.28 -1.88 -15.20
CA MET A 130 -18.14 -0.95 -15.26
C MET A 130 -17.47 -0.84 -16.64
N ARG A 131 -17.66 -1.82 -17.53
CA ARG A 131 -17.23 -1.70 -18.93
C ARG A 131 -17.86 -0.49 -19.64
N SER A 132 -19.01 -0.02 -19.15
CA SER A 132 -19.73 1.14 -19.70
C SER A 132 -19.21 2.50 -19.23
N LEU A 133 -18.23 2.55 -18.32
CA LEU A 133 -17.56 3.79 -17.92
C LEU A 133 -16.60 4.24 -19.03
N VAL A 134 -17.18 4.80 -20.10
CA VAL A 134 -16.42 5.40 -21.20
C VAL A 134 -15.65 6.60 -20.65
N GLN A 135 -14.32 6.49 -20.66
CA GLN A 135 -13.43 7.61 -20.39
C GLN A 135 -13.66 8.67 -21.47
N LYS A 136 -14.27 9.78 -21.10
CA LYS A 136 -14.35 10.94 -21.98
C LYS A 136 -13.03 11.68 -21.84
N LEU A 137 -12.03 11.26 -22.63
CA LEU A 137 -10.78 12.00 -22.76
C LEU A 137 -11.14 13.45 -23.10
N GLU A 138 -10.90 14.37 -22.18
CA GLU A 138 -10.90 15.79 -22.52
C GLU A 138 -9.76 16.01 -23.50
N ILE A 139 -10.09 16.00 -24.80
CA ILE A 139 -9.17 16.43 -25.85
C ILE A 139 -8.91 17.91 -25.56
N GLY A 140 -7.77 18.18 -24.92
CA GLY A 140 -7.35 19.50 -24.52
C GLY A 140 -7.38 20.47 -25.70
N GLY A 141 -8.23 21.49 -25.58
CA GLY A 141 -8.10 22.79 -26.23
C GLY A 141 -7.98 22.81 -27.76
N ARG A 142 -9.13 22.82 -28.46
CA ARG A 142 -9.27 23.77 -29.57
C ARG A 142 -9.70 25.10 -28.98
N GLU A 143 -8.73 25.92 -28.61
CA GLU A 143 -8.98 27.37 -28.52
C GLU A 143 -9.31 27.88 -29.94
N LYS A 144 -10.41 28.60 -30.06
CA LYS A 144 -10.73 29.45 -31.22
C LYS A 144 -9.99 30.76 -31.08
#